data_AF-A0A3D8YEA9-F1
#
_entry.id   AF-A0A3D8YEA9-F1
#
_cell.length_a   1.000
_cell.length_b   1.000
_cell.length_c   1.000
_cell.angle_alpha   90.00
_cell.angle_beta   90.00
_cell.angle_gamma   90.00
#
_symmetry.space_group_name_H-M   'P 1'
#
loop_
_entity.id
_entity.type
_entity.pdbx_description
1 polymer ?
#
loop_
_entity_poly.entity_id
_entity_poly.type
_entity_poly.pdbx_seq_one_letter_code
_entity_poly.pdbx_strand_id
1 'polypeptide(L)' 'MLNLKTAATLKKTDSLQYIFRYEDSYFNDSNCLAISLSLSRVRQEYPSEVLFPFFFGLLSEGINKQTQCRLLRID' A
#
# COMPACT_ATOMS: atom_id res chain seq x y z
N MET A 1 20.96 6.37 1.18
CA MET A 1 20.74 5.01 1.69
C MET A 1 19.28 4.66 1.46
N LEU A 2 18.98 3.62 0.67
CA LEU A 2 17.63 3.07 0.59
C LEU A 2 17.34 2.41 1.95
N ASN A 3 16.33 2.88 2.69
CA ASN A 3 15.98 2.29 3.98
C ASN A 3 15.51 0.85 3.77
N LEU A 4 16.27 -0.13 4.25
CA LEU A 4 15.97 -1.58 4.19
C LEU A 4 14.88 -2.03 5.19
N LYS A 5 14.18 -1.08 5.82
CA LYS A 5 13.20 -1.37 6.87
C LYS A 5 11.81 -1.47 6.25
N THR A 6 11.16 -2.62 6.41
CA THR A 6 9.77 -2.82 6.00
C THR A 6 8.89 -1.78 6.70
N ALA A 7 8.20 -0.96 5.92
CA ALA A 7 7.42 0.15 6.45
C ALA A 7 6.01 -0.26 6.86
N ALA A 8 5.34 -1.01 6.00
CA ALA A 8 3.94 -1.36 6.16
C ALA A 8 3.55 -2.55 5.28
N THR A 9 2.44 -3.18 5.63
CA THR A 9 1.78 -4.24 4.87
C THR A 9 0.41 -3.75 4.39
N LEU A 10 0.09 -3.99 3.11
CA LEU A 10 -1.26 -3.85 2.56
C LEU A 10 -1.83 -5.24 2.30
N LYS A 11 -2.96 -5.57 2.91
CA LYS A 11 -3.63 -6.87 2.79
C LYS A 11 -5.07 -6.68 2.33
N LYS A 12 -5.53 -7.55 1.43
CA LYS A 12 -6.97 -7.78 1.20
C LYS A 12 -7.43 -8.94 2.06
N THR A 13 -8.49 -8.75 2.84
CA THR A 13 -9.09 -9.77 3.70
C THR A 13 -10.09 -10.62 2.94
N ASP A 14 -10.49 -11.74 3.54
CA ASP A 14 -11.53 -12.62 2.99
C ASP A 14 -12.90 -11.93 2.95
N SER A 15 -13.12 -10.92 3.80
CA SER A 15 -14.29 -10.04 3.77
C SER A 15 -14.25 -8.97 2.67
N LEU A 16 -13.31 -9.07 1.72
CA LEU A 16 -13.09 -8.13 0.61
C LEU A 16 -12.68 -6.71 1.05
N GLN A 17 -12.26 -6.52 2.30
CA GLN A 17 -11.76 -5.24 2.79
C GLN A 17 -10.23 -5.16 2.62
N TYR A 18 -9.73 -3.94 2.46
CA TYR A 18 -8.31 -3.62 2.43
C TYR A 18 -7.87 -3.10 3.79
N ILE A 19 -6.77 -3.63 4.31
CA ILE A 19 -6.13 -3.17 5.54
C ILE A 19 -4.70 -2.78 5.22
N PHE A 20 -4.38 -1.50 5.42
CA PHE A 20 -3.01 -1.01 5.43
C PHE A 20 -2.53 -0.87 6.87
N ARG A 21 -1.40 -1.48 7.22
CA ARG A 21 -0.84 -1.46 8.57
C ARG A 21 0.64 -1.12 8.55
N TYR A 22 1.04 -0.11 9.32
CA TYR A 22 2.44 0.18 9.61
C TYR A 22 3.06 -0.92 10.48
N GLU A 23 4.26 -1.36 10.11
CA GLU A 23 5.05 -2.28 10.94
C GLU A 23 5.43 -1.60 12.25
N ASP A 24 5.41 -2.35 13.36
CA ASP A 24 5.65 -1.81 14.71
C ASP A 24 6.98 -1.09 14.81
N SER A 25 8.02 -1.68 14.21
CA SER A 25 9.36 -1.07 14.18
C SER A 25 9.38 0.27 13.45
N TYR A 26 8.57 0.43 12.39
CA TYR A 26 8.50 1.64 11.58
C TYR A 26 7.58 2.70 12.20
N PHE A 27 6.49 2.27 12.83
CA PHE A 27 5.55 3.13 13.54
C PHE A 27 6.20 3.82 14.73
N ASN A 28 6.98 3.08 15.52
CA ASN A 28 7.60 3.57 16.76
C ASN A 28 8.90 4.38 16.56
N ASP A 29 9.47 4.38 15.36
CA ASP A 29 10.72 5.07 15.06
C ASP A 29 10.47 6.51 14.61
N SER A 30 10.63 7.49 15.48
CA SER A 30 10.31 8.90 15.18
C SER A 30 11.00 9.47 13.94
N ASN A 31 12.11 8.86 13.46
CA ASN A 31 12.84 9.30 12.27
C ASN A 31 12.23 8.82 10.95
N CYS A 32 11.34 7.82 10.99
CA CYS A 32 10.65 7.33 9.80
C CYS A 32 9.52 8.29 9.38
N LEU A 33 9.32 8.46 8.07
CA LEU A 33 8.29 9.34 7.49
C LEU A 33 6.99 8.58 7.23
N ALA A 34 5.87 9.30 7.09
CA ALA A 34 4.64 8.69 6.61
C ALA A 34 4.75 8.30 5.13
N ILE A 35 4.10 7.20 4.75
CA ILE A 35 4.06 6.71 3.36
C ILE A 35 3.26 7.65 2.46
N SER A 36 2.20 8.28 2.99
CA SER A 36 1.46 9.33 2.29
C SER A 36 0.77 10.26 3.30
N LEU A 37 0.27 11.40 2.82
CA LEU A 37 -0.50 12.34 3.66
C LEU A 37 -1.80 11.70 4.17
N SER A 38 -2.49 10.93 3.33
CA SER A 38 -3.75 10.24 3.69
C SER A 38 -3.53 8.98 4.53
N LEU A 39 -2.34 8.40 4.49
CA LEU A 39 -1.90 7.28 5.31
C LEU A 39 -0.88 7.79 6.34
N SER A 40 -1.22 8.82 7.10
CA SER A 40 -0.32 9.42 8.10
C SER A 40 0.17 8.38 9.12
N ARG A 41 1.29 8.62 9.79
CA ARG A 41 1.77 7.73 10.85
C ARG A 41 1.20 8.05 12.24
N VAL A 42 0.00 8.65 12.30
CA VAL A 42 -0.73 8.91 13.56
C VAL A 42 -1.56 7.69 13.96
N ARG A 43 -2.01 6.92 12.96
CA ARG A 43 -2.74 5.67 13.15
C ARG A 43 -1.92 4.53 12.58
N GLN A 44 -1.86 3.41 13.29
CA GLN A 44 -1.07 2.28 12.84
C GLN A 44 -1.79 1.46 11.76
N GLU A 45 -3.12 1.37 11.82
CA GLU A 45 -3.95 0.56 10.92
C GLU A 45 -5.06 1.37 10.26
N TYR A 46 -5.25 1.15 8.96
CA TYR A 46 -6.25 1.80 8.13
C TYR A 46 -7.07 0.72 7.42
N PRO A 47 -8.34 0.49 7.82
CA PRO A 47 -9.27 -0.34 7.06
C PRO A 47 -10.00 0.50 6.00
N SER A 48 -10.33 -0.12 4.88
CA SER A 48 -11.11 0.48 3.80
C SER A 48 -11.83 -0.61 2.99
N GLU A 49 -13.03 -0.33 2.49
CA GLU A 49 -13.75 -1.24 1.58
C GLU A 49 -13.21 -1.20 0.14
N VAL A 50 -12.45 -0.14 -0.19
CA VAL A 50 -11.80 0.05 -1.49
C VAL A 50 -10.29 0.22 -1.33
N LEU A 51 -9.53 -0.08 -2.38
CA LEU A 51 -8.08 0.15 -2.39
C LEU A 51 -7.77 1.64 -2.17
N PHE A 52 -6.77 1.97 -1.36
CA PHE A 52 -6.46 3.36 -1.06
C PHE A 52 -6.01 4.12 -2.33
N PRO A 53 -6.45 5.38 -2.53
CA PRO A 53 -6.06 6.20 -3.68
C PRO A 53 -4.55 6.31 -3.89
N PHE A 54 -3.76 6.29 -2.80
CA PHE A 54 -2.29 6.29 -2.87
C PHE A 54 -1.74 5.13 -3.71
N PHE A 55 -2.34 3.93 -3.58
CA PHE A 55 -1.92 2.75 -4.35
C PHE A 55 -2.53 2.70 -5.75
N PHE A 56 -3.66 3.36 -6.00
CA PHE A 56 -4.22 3.46 -7.35
C PHE A 56 -3.24 4.10 -8.33
N GLY A 57 -2.56 5.18 -7.92
CA GLY A 57 -1.56 5.86 -8.75
C GLY A 57 -0.28 5.05 -9.01
N LEU A 58 -0.10 3.90 -8.36
CA LEU A 58 1.01 2.98 -8.59
C LEU A 58 0.63 1.84 -9.53
N LEU A 59 -0.66 1.69 -9.86
CA LEU A 59 -1.11 0.72 -10.84
C LEU A 59 -0.82 1.22 -12.24
N SER A 60 -0.41 0.32 -13.12
CA SER A 60 -0.26 0.63 -14.54
C SER A 60 -1.60 1.11 -15.12
N GLU A 61 -1.64 2.33 -15.65
CA GLU A 61 -2.80 2.86 -16.36
C GLU A 61 -2.67 2.64 -17.89
N GLY A 62 -3.79 2.67 -18.61
CA GLY A 62 -3.82 2.64 -20.08
C GLY A 62 -3.23 1.37 -20.72
N ILE A 63 -2.40 1.56 -21.77
CA ILE A 63 -1.78 0.47 -22.56
C ILE A 63 -0.87 -0.42 -21.70
N ASN A 64 -0.28 0.12 -20.64
CA ASN A 64 0.55 -0.67 -19.71
C ASN A 64 -0.28 -1.67 -18.91
N LYS A 65 -1.54 -1.36 -18.57
CA LYS A 65 -2.46 -2.31 -17.93
C LYS A 65 -2.75 -3.51 -18.85
N GLN A 66 -3.07 -3.24 -20.12
CA GLN A 66 -3.37 -4.28 -21.10
C GLN A 66 -2.15 -5.17 -21.38
N THR A 67 -0.96 -4.56 -21.43
CA THR A 67 0.29 -5.29 -21.64
C THR A 67 0.65 -6.14 -20.42
N GLN A 68 0.48 -5.64 -19.19
CA GLN A 68 0.66 -6.43 -17.97
C GLN A 68 -0.36 -7.56 -17.85
N CYS A 69 -1.65 -7.32 -18.08
CA CYS A 69 -2.67 -8.38 -18.07
C CYS A 69 -2.31 -9.49 -19.08
N ARG A 70 -1.88 -9.13 -20.30
CA ARG A 70 -1.50 -10.09 -21.34
C ARG A 70 -0.20 -10.85 -21.03
N LEU A 71 0.80 -10.18 -20.45
CA LEU A 71 2.09 -10.79 -20.11
C LEU A 71 2.01 -11.67 -18.87
N LEU A 72 1.21 -11.27 -17.88
CA LEU A 72 1.10 -11.96 -16.58
C LEU A 72 -0.12 -12.89 -16.49
N ARG A 73 -0.98 -12.93 -17.52
CA ARG A 73 -2.20 -13.78 -17.60
C ARG A 73 -3.13 -13.58 -16.39
N ILE A 74 -3.37 -12.32 -16.05
CA ILE A 74 -4.23 -11.90 -14.94
C ILE A 74 -5.51 -11.24 -15.50
N ASP A 75 -5.86 -11.58 -16.74
CA ASP A 75 -7.18 -11.29 -17.32
C ASP A 75 -8.30 -12.03 -16.58
#